data_AF-A0A1W9V9I6-F1
#
_entry.id   AF-A0A1W9V9I6-F1
#
_cell.length_a   1.000
_cell.length_b   1.000
_cell.length_c   1.000
_cell.angle_alpha   90.00
_cell.angle_beta   90.00
_cell.angle_gamma   90.00
#
_symmetry.space_group_name_H-M   'P 1'
#
loop_
_entity.id
_entity.type
_entity.pdbx_description
1 polymer ?
#
loop_
_entity_poly.entity_id
_entity_poly.type
_entity_poly.pdbx_seq_one_letter_code
_entity_poly.pdbx_strand_id
1 'polypeptide(L)'
;MTLKIYNTLSRKKETFDPINPNQVSMYVCGPTVYDKAHVGHAMSALVFDIIRRYLEYKNYQVKHVSTEGDVYYRVNKFNGYGKLSRRKLEDMQAGSRIAVDSRKEHPMDFTLWKAAKPGEPSWTSPWGEGRPGWHIECSVMCLNHLGEQIDIHGGGNDLVFPHHENEIAQSEALTGKNFAKYWVHNGMMQLSGSKMSKSLGNLVTIDAFLEDHEADTLRMMILNSSYRGPLTFNDETIQHAQSALDRLRSALRPAHPQGDVAPDGGLEDIAATTKQKFIEAMDDDFNTAGALGHLFNLVRAINQSRDRGGDSSTLSVGQNLLQELTAVLGLTIELPQKSDGEVGPFIDLLVEVRNNMREQKLWAFSDKIRDQLLELNVVIEDGPAGTTWRWK
;
A
#
# COMPACT_ATOMS: atom_id res chain seq x y z
N MET A 1 -0.97 -9.98 22.40
CA MET A 1 -1.03 -8.82 23.31
C MET A 1 -2.26 -8.00 22.89
N THR A 2 -2.47 -6.77 23.35
CA THR A 2 -3.50 -5.89 22.76
C THR A 2 -2.85 -5.06 21.66
N LEU A 3 -3.47 -5.00 20.47
CA LEU A 3 -2.99 -4.23 19.31
C LEU A 3 -2.65 -2.79 19.71
N LYS A 4 -1.49 -2.29 19.29
CA LYS A 4 -1.06 -0.90 19.43
C LYS A 4 -0.83 -0.27 18.06
N ILE A 5 -1.32 0.95 17.87
CA ILE A 5 -1.19 1.71 16.62
C ILE A 5 -0.44 3.00 16.91
N TYR A 6 0.51 3.40 16.05
CA TYR A 6 1.09 4.73 16.13
C TYR A 6 0.08 5.80 15.70
N ASN A 7 -0.36 6.63 16.64
CA ASN A 7 -1.30 7.70 16.37
C ASN A 7 -0.55 8.99 16.01
N THR A 8 -0.67 9.46 14.76
CA THR A 8 0.00 10.69 14.29
C THR A 8 -0.40 11.91 15.13
N LEU A 9 -1.65 11.95 15.61
CA LEU A 9 -2.15 13.07 16.42
C LEU A 9 -1.38 13.18 17.75
N SER A 10 -1.17 12.08 18.46
CA SER A 10 -0.48 12.06 19.75
C SER A 10 1.02 11.77 19.66
N ARG A 11 1.50 11.30 18.49
CA ARG A 11 2.88 10.92 18.18
C ARG A 11 3.45 9.79 19.04
N LYS A 12 2.60 8.89 19.50
CA LYS A 12 3.01 7.71 20.28
C LYS A 12 2.23 6.48 19.83
N LYS A 13 2.74 5.29 20.16
CA LYS A 13 1.99 4.05 20.05
C LYS A 13 0.92 4.02 21.15
N GLU A 14 -0.33 3.84 20.76
CA GLU A 14 -1.48 3.79 21.66
C GLU A 14 -2.16 2.43 21.52
N THR A 15 -2.69 1.89 22.63
CA THR A 15 -3.55 0.70 22.57
C THR A 15 -4.77 1.02 21.70
N PHE A 16 -5.07 0.15 20.73
CA PHE A 16 -6.22 0.29 19.84
C PHE A 16 -7.51 -0.02 20.61
N ASP A 17 -8.42 0.96 20.65
CA ASP A 17 -9.70 0.93 21.36
C ASP A 17 -10.82 1.40 20.43
N PRO A 18 -11.46 0.49 19.67
CA PRO A 18 -12.48 0.84 18.66
C PRO A 18 -13.73 1.44 19.31
N ILE A 19 -14.49 2.25 18.57
CA ILE A 19 -15.77 2.86 19.00
C ILE A 19 -16.79 1.77 19.34
N ASN A 20 -16.87 0.72 18.52
CA ASN A 20 -17.74 -0.43 18.72
C ASN A 20 -16.90 -1.69 18.91
N PRO A 21 -17.16 -2.53 19.93
CA PRO A 21 -16.46 -3.80 20.08
C PRO A 21 -16.57 -4.68 18.83
N ASN A 22 -15.44 -5.20 18.34
CA ASN A 22 -15.32 -6.07 17.15
C ASN A 22 -15.70 -5.42 15.80
N GLN A 23 -15.79 -4.10 15.71
CA GLN A 23 -15.99 -3.38 14.44
C GLN A 23 -14.96 -2.25 14.31
N VAL A 24 -14.46 -2.03 13.10
CA VAL A 24 -13.47 -0.97 12.80
C VAL A 24 -13.93 -0.21 11.57
N SER A 25 -14.12 1.10 11.70
CA SER A 25 -14.39 2.00 10.57
C SER A 25 -13.09 2.65 10.11
N MET A 26 -12.74 2.47 8.82
CA MET A 26 -11.50 2.98 8.23
C MET A 26 -11.76 3.69 6.90
N TYR A 27 -11.09 4.84 6.70
CA TYR A 27 -11.11 5.58 5.42
C TYR A 27 -9.69 5.93 4.95
N VAL A 28 -9.47 5.83 3.63
CA VAL A 28 -8.21 6.16 2.94
C VAL A 28 -8.51 6.90 1.64
N CYS A 29 -7.85 8.04 1.42
CA CYS A 29 -8.03 8.85 0.21
C CYS A 29 -7.51 8.13 -1.07
N GLY A 30 -8.26 8.22 -2.18
CA GLY A 30 -7.93 7.60 -3.48
C GLY A 30 -7.37 8.56 -4.55
N PRO A 31 -6.97 8.05 -5.74
CA PRO A 31 -6.40 8.84 -6.84
C PRO A 31 -7.47 9.54 -7.71
N THR A 32 -7.06 10.54 -8.50
CA THR A 32 -7.94 11.36 -9.36
C THR A 32 -7.78 11.11 -10.88
N VAL A 33 -8.87 11.11 -11.66
CA VAL A 33 -8.91 10.72 -13.11
C VAL A 33 -9.74 11.70 -13.97
N TYR A 34 -9.18 12.41 -14.97
CA TYR A 34 -9.92 13.44 -15.75
C TYR A 34 -9.42 13.70 -17.21
N ASP A 35 -10.33 13.79 -18.21
CA ASP A 35 -10.21 14.72 -19.37
C ASP A 35 -11.58 15.11 -20.05
N LYS A 36 -11.58 16.02 -21.06
CA LYS A 36 -12.38 17.29 -21.20
C LYS A 36 -13.59 17.41 -22.17
N ALA A 37 -14.34 18.55 -22.06
CA ALA A 37 -15.49 19.01 -22.88
C ALA A 37 -15.47 20.52 -23.33
N HIS A 38 -16.52 20.99 -24.06
CA HIS A 38 -16.52 22.10 -25.08
C HIS A 38 -17.71 23.13 -25.08
N VAL A 39 -17.86 23.90 -26.18
CA VAL A 39 -18.52 25.23 -26.46
C VAL A 39 -20.05 25.39 -26.28
N GLY A 40 -20.75 24.54 -25.54
CA GLY A 40 -22.23 24.60 -25.39
C GLY A 40 -22.81 25.72 -24.49
N HIS A 41 -22.01 26.60 -23.90
CA HIS A 41 -22.36 27.27 -22.63
C HIS A 41 -22.99 28.68 -22.69
N ALA A 42 -23.28 29.24 -23.86
CA ALA A 42 -23.74 30.64 -23.96
C ALA A 42 -25.27 30.83 -23.81
N MET A 43 -26.07 29.76 -23.88
CA MET A 43 -27.53 29.89 -24.03
C MET A 43 -28.27 30.17 -22.70
N SER A 44 -27.83 29.56 -21.59
CA SER A 44 -28.52 29.67 -20.30
C SER A 44 -28.37 31.05 -19.66
N ALA A 45 -27.16 31.63 -19.71
CA ALA A 45 -26.87 32.94 -19.14
C ALA A 45 -27.70 34.07 -19.80
N LEU A 46 -27.94 33.98 -21.11
CA LEU A 46 -28.73 34.96 -21.85
C LEU A 46 -30.23 34.87 -21.55
N VAL A 47 -30.76 33.65 -21.42
CA VAL A 47 -32.20 33.43 -21.18
C VAL A 47 -32.61 33.93 -19.79
N PHE A 48 -31.81 33.67 -18.75
CA PHE A 48 -32.17 34.05 -17.37
C PHE A 48 -31.92 35.54 -17.05
N ASP A 49 -31.02 36.23 -17.75
CA ASP A 49 -30.93 37.71 -17.69
C ASP A 49 -32.17 38.37 -18.30
N ILE A 50 -32.67 37.85 -19.43
CA ILE A 50 -33.91 38.35 -20.06
C ILE A 50 -35.12 38.16 -19.13
N ILE A 51 -35.23 37.01 -18.48
CA ILE A 51 -36.33 36.71 -17.54
C ILE A 51 -36.28 37.63 -16.32
N ARG A 52 -35.11 37.84 -15.71
CA ARG A 52 -34.94 38.76 -14.56
C ARG A 52 -35.38 40.18 -14.92
N ARG A 53 -34.89 40.72 -16.04
CA ARG A 53 -35.24 42.07 -16.51
C ARG A 53 -36.73 42.24 -16.76
N TYR A 54 -37.39 41.19 -17.26
CA TYR A 54 -38.83 41.21 -17.49
C TYR A 54 -39.64 41.22 -16.19
N LEU A 55 -39.20 40.47 -15.16
CA LEU A 55 -39.84 40.47 -13.85
C LEU A 55 -39.69 41.82 -13.12
N GLU A 56 -38.54 42.47 -13.24
CA GLU A 56 -38.30 43.83 -12.73
C GLU A 56 -39.18 44.88 -13.46
N TYR A 57 -39.30 44.78 -14.79
CA TYR A 57 -40.21 45.61 -15.58
C TYR A 57 -41.69 45.46 -15.15
N LYS A 58 -42.09 44.30 -14.64
CA LYS A 58 -43.44 44.02 -14.13
C LYS A 58 -43.66 44.48 -12.68
N ASN A 59 -42.72 45.25 -12.10
CA ASN A 59 -42.75 45.75 -10.72
C ASN A 59 -42.72 44.66 -9.64
N TYR A 60 -42.22 43.45 -9.93
CA TYR A 60 -41.91 42.48 -8.88
C TYR A 60 -40.61 42.88 -8.17
N GLN A 61 -40.56 42.70 -6.85
CA GLN A 61 -39.29 42.74 -6.13
C GLN A 61 -38.56 41.41 -6.28
N VAL A 62 -37.58 41.38 -7.19
CA VAL A 62 -36.78 40.18 -7.47
C VAL A 62 -35.51 40.21 -6.62
N LYS A 63 -35.43 39.34 -5.60
CA LYS A 63 -34.17 39.07 -4.89
C LYS A 63 -33.45 37.90 -5.58
N HIS A 64 -32.65 38.22 -6.59
CA HIS A 64 -31.78 37.26 -7.26
C HIS A 64 -30.44 37.20 -6.55
N VAL A 65 -30.18 36.11 -5.81
CA VAL A 65 -28.88 35.85 -5.17
C VAL A 65 -28.14 34.84 -6.04
N SER A 66 -27.24 35.34 -6.89
CA SER A 66 -26.16 34.56 -7.48
C SER A 66 -24.90 34.96 -6.73
N THR A 67 -24.29 34.04 -6.00
CA THR A 67 -22.89 34.22 -5.59
C THR A 67 -22.06 33.66 -6.72
N GLU A 68 -21.60 34.51 -7.62
CA GLU A 68 -20.55 34.11 -8.56
C GLU A 68 -19.25 33.95 -7.76
N GLY A 69 -18.97 32.75 -7.27
CA GLY A 69 -17.71 32.57 -6.56
C GLY A 69 -17.49 31.23 -5.88
N ASP A 70 -16.21 30.95 -5.69
CA ASP A 70 -15.73 29.87 -4.85
C ASP A 70 -16.19 30.07 -3.39
N VAL A 71 -16.57 28.99 -2.72
CA VAL A 71 -16.84 28.98 -1.27
C VAL A 71 -15.58 28.50 -0.56
N TYR A 72 -15.07 29.31 0.37
CA TYR A 72 -13.87 28.98 1.13
C TYR A 72 -14.18 28.65 2.60
N TYR A 73 -13.43 27.69 3.15
CA TYR A 73 -13.35 27.44 4.57
C TYR A 73 -12.40 28.45 5.21
N ARG A 74 -12.90 29.17 6.24
CA ARG A 74 -12.14 30.18 6.97
C ARG A 74 -11.36 29.54 8.10
N VAL A 75 -10.07 29.28 7.88
CA VAL A 75 -9.25 28.51 8.84
C VAL A 75 -9.05 29.22 10.17
N ASN A 76 -9.08 30.56 10.17
CA ASN A 76 -8.96 31.37 11.37
C ASN A 76 -10.15 31.24 12.35
N LYS A 77 -11.30 30.72 11.90
CA LYS A 77 -12.48 30.49 12.74
C LYS A 77 -12.47 29.14 13.42
N PHE A 78 -11.58 28.23 13.03
CA PHE A 78 -11.48 26.91 13.63
C PHE A 78 -10.39 26.86 14.70
N ASN A 79 -10.81 26.65 15.95
CA ASN A 79 -9.86 26.46 17.04
C ASN A 79 -9.18 25.09 16.92
N GLY A 80 -7.85 25.08 16.91
CA GLY A 80 -7.06 23.85 16.78
C GLY A 80 -6.67 23.46 15.35
N TYR A 81 -6.85 24.35 14.36
CA TYR A 81 -6.29 24.15 13.02
C TYR A 81 -4.76 23.97 13.10
N GLY A 82 -4.23 22.91 12.49
CA GLY A 82 -2.80 22.56 12.56
C GLY A 82 -2.45 21.53 13.63
N LYS A 83 -3.43 20.99 14.36
CA LYS A 83 -3.20 20.03 15.45
C LYS A 83 -2.62 18.69 14.97
N LEU A 84 -2.96 18.24 13.75
CA LEU A 84 -2.44 16.99 13.20
C LEU A 84 -0.99 17.17 12.72
N SER A 85 -0.76 18.20 11.91
CA SER A 85 0.55 18.54 11.35
C SER A 85 1.52 19.14 12.37
N ARG A 86 1.01 19.59 13.53
CA ARG A 86 1.75 20.34 14.57
C ARG A 86 2.34 21.65 14.06
N ARG A 87 1.70 22.27 13.09
CA ARG A 87 2.08 23.55 12.52
C ARG A 87 1.13 24.63 13.03
N LYS A 88 1.66 25.77 13.48
CA LYS A 88 0.82 26.92 13.82
C LYS A 88 0.50 27.70 12.54
N LEU A 89 -0.70 28.27 12.47
CA LEU A 89 -1.13 29.12 11.35
C LEU A 89 -0.14 30.27 11.05
N GLU A 90 0.42 30.86 12.11
CA GLU A 90 1.42 31.93 12.05
C GLU A 90 2.70 31.49 11.29
N ASP A 91 3.20 30.28 11.59
CA ASP A 91 4.42 29.74 10.97
C ASP A 91 4.18 29.35 9.49
N MET A 92 2.95 28.99 9.13
CA MET A 92 2.58 28.62 7.77
C MET A 92 2.56 29.83 6.80
N GLN A 93 2.25 31.02 7.30
CA GLN A 93 2.22 32.25 6.49
C GLN A 93 3.62 32.62 6.00
N ALA A 94 4.64 32.49 6.85
CA ALA A 94 6.02 32.90 6.56
C ALA A 94 6.68 32.09 5.42
N GLY A 95 6.20 30.86 5.16
CA GLY A 95 6.74 29.98 4.12
C GLY A 95 6.00 30.02 2.78
N SER A 96 4.83 30.66 2.70
CA SER A 96 4.01 30.64 1.48
C SER A 96 4.52 31.66 0.45
N ARG A 97 5.22 31.18 -0.60
CA ARG A 97 5.64 31.98 -1.77
C ARG A 97 4.47 32.35 -2.71
N ILE A 98 3.22 32.22 -2.26
CA ILE A 98 2.04 32.25 -3.12
C ILE A 98 1.39 33.63 -3.02
N ALA A 99 1.13 34.27 -4.17
CA ALA A 99 0.32 35.48 -4.24
C ALA A 99 -1.02 35.23 -3.55
N VAL A 100 -1.31 36.01 -2.50
CA VAL A 100 -2.56 35.88 -1.74
C VAL A 100 -3.72 36.18 -2.69
N ASP A 101 -4.53 35.17 -2.96
CA ASP A 101 -5.80 35.35 -3.66
C ASP A 101 -6.65 36.33 -2.84
N SER A 102 -6.94 37.50 -3.41
CA SER A 102 -7.62 38.60 -2.71
C SER A 102 -9.03 38.23 -2.24
N ARG A 103 -9.57 37.08 -2.69
CA ARG A 103 -10.89 36.57 -2.29
C ARG A 103 -10.85 35.81 -0.95
N LYS A 104 -9.66 35.46 -0.46
CA LYS A 104 -9.49 34.76 0.82
C LYS A 104 -9.26 35.75 1.96
N GLU A 105 -9.89 35.51 3.10
CA GLU A 105 -9.61 36.29 4.33
C GLU A 105 -8.22 35.94 4.88
N HIS A 106 -7.78 34.69 4.67
CA HIS A 106 -6.49 34.20 5.10
C HIS A 106 -5.82 33.33 4.01
N PRO A 107 -4.50 33.39 3.79
CA PRO A 107 -3.82 32.63 2.73
C PRO A 107 -4.05 31.11 2.76
N MET A 108 -4.24 30.56 3.97
CA MET A 108 -4.51 29.13 4.20
C MET A 108 -6.00 28.75 4.06
N ASP A 109 -6.90 29.70 3.79
CA ASP A 109 -8.29 29.37 3.47
C ASP A 109 -8.33 28.46 2.24
N PHE A 110 -9.15 27.42 2.29
CA PHE A 110 -9.22 26.40 1.26
C PHE A 110 -10.63 26.23 0.73
N THR A 111 -10.75 25.74 -0.50
CA THR A 111 -12.03 25.70 -1.21
C THR A 111 -12.90 24.56 -0.69
N LEU A 112 -14.14 24.85 -0.32
CA LEU A 112 -15.21 23.87 -0.07
C LEU A 112 -15.97 23.57 -1.36
N TRP A 113 -16.32 24.63 -2.10
CA TRP A 113 -17.01 24.55 -3.37
C TRP A 113 -16.32 25.46 -4.37
N LYS A 114 -15.96 24.93 -5.53
CA LYS A 114 -15.28 25.69 -6.58
C LYS A 114 -16.28 26.01 -7.67
N ALA A 115 -16.43 27.29 -7.99
CA ALA A 115 -17.28 27.69 -9.11
C ALA A 115 -16.73 27.07 -10.41
N ALA A 116 -17.63 26.57 -11.25
CA ALA A 116 -17.24 25.91 -12.48
C ALA A 116 -16.76 26.94 -13.50
N LYS A 117 -15.65 26.63 -14.17
CA LYS A 117 -15.26 27.36 -15.38
C LYS A 117 -16.05 26.82 -16.57
N PRO A 118 -16.24 27.62 -17.64
CA PRO A 118 -16.89 27.14 -18.85
C PRO A 118 -16.23 25.84 -19.36
N GLY A 119 -17.01 24.78 -19.52
CA GLY A 119 -16.53 23.47 -20.00
C GLY A 119 -16.01 22.51 -18.92
N GLU A 120 -15.94 22.91 -17.65
CA GLU A 120 -15.69 21.98 -16.55
C GLU A 120 -16.97 21.23 -16.17
N PRO A 121 -16.89 19.95 -15.77
CA PRO A 121 -18.00 19.27 -15.11
C PRO A 121 -18.49 20.07 -13.90
N SER A 122 -19.80 20.29 -13.82
CA SER A 122 -20.43 21.08 -12.77
C SER A 122 -21.73 20.45 -12.29
N TRP A 123 -22.13 20.84 -11.10
CA TRP A 123 -23.41 20.54 -10.48
C TRP A 123 -24.02 21.83 -9.96
N THR A 124 -25.35 21.90 -9.99
CA THR A 124 -26.10 23.03 -9.40
C THR A 124 -25.97 23.01 -7.88
N SER A 125 -25.70 24.18 -7.29
CA SER A 125 -25.65 24.37 -5.84
C SER A 125 -26.27 25.71 -5.44
N PRO A 126 -26.49 25.98 -4.13
CA PRO A 126 -26.91 27.30 -3.64
C PRO A 126 -25.96 28.45 -4.01
N TRP A 127 -24.72 28.13 -4.41
CA TRP A 127 -23.70 29.10 -4.82
C TRP A 127 -23.45 29.08 -6.33
N GLY A 128 -24.41 28.57 -7.10
CA GLY A 128 -24.30 28.43 -8.55
C GLY A 128 -23.61 27.14 -8.99
N GLU A 129 -23.32 27.07 -10.29
CA GLU A 129 -22.67 25.92 -10.92
C GLU A 129 -21.23 25.77 -10.44
N GLY A 130 -20.88 24.56 -10.02
CA GLY A 130 -19.54 24.30 -9.50
C GLY A 130 -19.31 22.83 -9.19
N ARG A 131 -18.27 22.58 -8.42
CA ARG A 131 -17.86 21.24 -8.02
C ARG A 131 -17.23 21.27 -6.63
N PRO A 132 -17.22 20.14 -5.92
CA PRO A 132 -16.57 20.08 -4.62
C PRO A 132 -15.09 20.45 -4.70
N GLY A 133 -14.59 21.06 -3.62
CA GLY A 133 -13.17 21.23 -3.39
C GLY A 133 -12.54 19.91 -2.93
N TRP A 134 -11.26 19.73 -3.23
CA TRP A 134 -10.55 18.45 -2.99
C TRP A 134 -10.76 17.84 -1.61
N HIS A 135 -10.80 18.66 -0.54
CA HIS A 135 -10.91 18.17 0.84
C HIS A 135 -12.34 17.78 1.24
N ILE A 136 -13.37 18.49 0.74
CA ILE A 136 -14.74 18.32 1.26
C ILE A 136 -15.34 16.97 0.91
N GLU A 137 -14.87 16.37 -0.19
CA GLU A 137 -15.34 15.06 -0.68
C GLU A 137 -15.13 13.99 0.40
N CYS A 138 -13.91 13.92 0.96
CA CYS A 138 -13.54 12.93 1.97
C CYS A 138 -14.32 13.12 3.27
N SER A 139 -14.43 14.35 3.79
CA SER A 139 -15.21 14.65 4.99
C SER A 139 -16.69 14.27 4.84
N VAL A 140 -17.32 14.63 3.71
CA VAL A 140 -18.74 14.36 3.48
C VAL A 140 -19.00 12.87 3.30
N MET A 141 -18.18 12.17 2.53
CA MET A 141 -18.33 10.72 2.34
C MET A 141 -18.09 9.96 3.65
N CYS A 142 -17.06 10.32 4.42
CA CYS A 142 -16.83 9.72 5.74
C CYS A 142 -18.03 9.92 6.65
N LEU A 143 -18.54 11.15 6.76
CA LEU A 143 -19.71 11.45 7.59
C LEU A 143 -20.93 10.62 7.18
N ASN A 144 -21.20 10.54 5.87
CA ASN A 144 -22.37 9.84 5.35
C ASN A 144 -22.29 8.32 5.52
N HIS A 145 -21.10 7.73 5.34
CA HIS A 145 -20.94 6.27 5.33
C HIS A 145 -20.49 5.68 6.68
N LEU A 146 -19.72 6.43 7.46
CA LEU A 146 -19.07 5.95 8.68
C LEU A 146 -19.50 6.72 9.93
N GLY A 147 -20.19 7.86 9.77
CA GLY A 147 -20.71 8.68 10.86
C GLY A 147 -19.79 9.83 11.28
N GLU A 148 -20.18 10.50 12.36
CA GLU A 148 -19.56 11.76 12.81
C GLU A 148 -18.15 11.60 13.42
N GLN A 149 -17.77 10.37 13.78
CA GLN A 149 -16.46 10.02 14.31
C GLN A 149 -16.08 8.60 13.85
N ILE A 150 -14.84 8.43 13.41
CA ILE A 150 -14.30 7.14 12.92
C ILE A 150 -13.13 6.64 13.78
N ASP A 151 -12.81 5.36 13.66
CA ASP A 151 -11.69 4.75 14.40
C ASP A 151 -10.34 5.15 13.79
N ILE A 152 -10.13 4.80 12.51
CA ILE A 152 -8.86 4.98 11.82
C ILE A 152 -9.08 5.83 10.57
N HIS A 153 -8.28 6.89 10.43
CA HIS A 153 -8.15 7.62 9.17
C HIS A 153 -6.70 7.53 8.69
N GLY A 154 -6.49 7.18 7.42
CA GLY A 154 -5.14 6.97 6.91
C GLY A 154 -4.86 7.51 5.51
N GLY A 155 -3.58 7.57 5.17
CA GLY A 155 -3.11 8.03 3.86
C GLY A 155 -1.59 8.18 3.79
N GLY A 156 -1.08 8.75 2.71
CA GLY A 156 0.34 9.09 2.60
C GLY A 156 0.75 10.18 3.59
N ASN A 157 2.01 10.20 4.01
CA ASN A 157 2.54 11.25 4.89
C ASN A 157 2.39 12.66 4.28
N ASP A 158 2.35 12.77 2.95
CA ASP A 158 2.05 14.02 2.25
C ASP A 158 0.61 14.52 2.43
N LEU A 159 -0.33 13.64 2.82
CA LEU A 159 -1.72 14.02 3.09
C LEU A 159 -1.92 14.59 4.50
N VAL A 160 -0.97 14.38 5.43
CA VAL A 160 -1.00 14.99 6.77
C VAL A 160 -1.31 16.49 6.69
N PHE A 161 -0.69 17.18 5.72
CA PHE A 161 -0.98 18.57 5.43
C PHE A 161 -0.88 18.86 3.93
N PRO A 162 -1.85 19.58 3.32
CA PRO A 162 -3.00 20.20 3.98
C PRO A 162 -4.23 19.29 4.08
N HIS A 163 -4.24 18.13 3.43
CA HIS A 163 -5.47 17.39 3.14
C HIS A 163 -6.22 16.93 4.41
N HIS A 164 -5.59 16.09 5.22
CA HIS A 164 -6.19 15.54 6.43
C HIS A 164 -6.42 16.61 7.52
N GLU A 165 -5.56 17.64 7.58
CA GLU A 165 -5.79 18.79 8.47
C GLU A 165 -7.07 19.56 8.09
N ASN A 166 -7.32 19.70 6.78
CA ASN A 166 -8.54 20.34 6.29
C ASN A 166 -9.78 19.48 6.52
N GLU A 167 -9.67 18.16 6.40
CA GLU A 167 -10.77 17.23 6.73
C GLU A 167 -11.16 17.29 8.21
N ILE A 168 -10.16 17.34 9.10
CA ILE A 168 -10.38 17.58 10.53
C ILE A 168 -11.15 18.90 10.71
N ALA A 169 -10.68 19.99 10.11
CA ALA A 169 -11.32 21.29 10.27
C ALA A 169 -12.77 21.29 9.77
N GLN A 170 -13.04 20.66 8.62
CA GLN A 170 -14.38 20.52 8.05
C GLN A 170 -15.30 19.69 8.95
N SER A 171 -14.87 18.47 9.30
CA SER A 171 -15.68 17.50 10.03
C SER A 171 -15.94 17.96 11.47
N GLU A 172 -14.92 18.40 12.20
CA GLU A 172 -15.06 18.76 13.61
C GLU A 172 -15.78 20.11 13.80
N ALA A 173 -15.63 21.06 12.87
CA ALA A 173 -16.40 22.30 12.94
C ALA A 173 -17.89 22.08 12.71
N LEU A 174 -18.26 21.07 11.90
CA LEU A 174 -19.64 20.70 11.65
C LEU A 174 -20.26 19.92 12.83
N THR A 175 -19.53 18.92 13.34
CA THR A 175 -20.09 17.95 14.31
C THR A 175 -19.78 18.28 15.77
N GLY A 176 -18.75 19.07 16.04
CA GLY A 176 -18.23 19.31 17.39
C GLY A 176 -17.56 18.09 18.04
N LYS A 177 -17.34 16.99 17.29
CA LYS A 177 -16.70 15.76 17.76
C LYS A 177 -15.31 15.62 17.16
N ASN A 178 -14.42 14.86 17.81
CA ASN A 178 -13.14 14.49 17.19
C ASN A 178 -13.41 13.63 15.94
N PHE A 179 -12.83 13.97 14.80
CA PHE A 179 -13.15 13.29 13.53
C PHE A 179 -12.68 11.83 13.51
N ALA A 180 -11.42 11.56 13.89
CA ALA A 180 -10.88 10.21 13.96
C ALA A 180 -10.11 9.98 15.27
N LYS A 181 -10.19 8.77 15.84
CA LYS A 181 -9.41 8.39 17.03
C LYS A 181 -7.92 8.22 16.69
N TYR A 182 -7.62 7.53 15.60
CA TYR A 182 -6.26 7.19 15.18
C TYR A 182 -5.96 7.67 13.77
N TRP A 183 -4.86 8.41 13.62
CA TRP A 183 -4.37 8.88 12.32
C TRP A 183 -3.12 8.09 11.90
N VAL A 184 -3.22 7.32 10.81
CA VAL A 184 -2.19 6.36 10.38
C VAL A 184 -1.63 6.77 9.01
N HIS A 185 -0.35 7.12 8.95
CA HIS A 185 0.27 7.59 7.71
C HIS A 185 1.45 6.72 7.28
N ASN A 186 1.47 6.35 6.00
CA ASN A 186 2.59 5.61 5.41
C ASN A 186 3.70 6.54 4.91
N GLY A 187 4.92 6.01 4.86
CA GLY A 187 6.08 6.69 4.31
C GLY A 187 6.04 6.77 2.78
N MET A 188 6.84 7.69 2.23
CA MET A 188 6.89 7.89 0.79
C MET A 188 7.82 6.87 0.12
N MET A 189 7.42 6.38 -1.06
CA MET A 189 8.32 5.64 -1.94
C MET A 189 9.25 6.61 -2.69
N GLN A 190 10.54 6.28 -2.73
CA GLN A 190 11.60 7.08 -3.34
C GLN A 190 12.29 6.25 -4.42
N LEU A 191 12.53 6.83 -5.59
CA LEU A 191 13.43 6.23 -6.59
C LEU A 191 14.86 6.64 -6.21
N SER A 192 15.89 5.82 -6.44
CA SER A 192 17.30 6.10 -6.08
C SER A 192 17.66 7.61 -6.06
N GLY A 193 17.76 8.19 -4.85
CA GLY A 193 18.17 9.58 -4.62
C GLY A 193 17.15 10.69 -4.95
N SER A 194 15.93 10.38 -5.40
CA SER A 194 14.89 11.38 -5.75
C SER A 194 13.45 10.87 -5.54
N LYS A 195 12.52 11.79 -5.24
CA LYS A 195 11.09 11.44 -5.11
C LYS A 195 10.53 11.04 -6.48
N MET A 196 9.69 10.00 -6.55
CA MET A 196 8.93 9.72 -7.78
C MET A 196 7.87 10.79 -8.01
N SER A 197 7.82 11.36 -9.21
CA SER A 197 6.73 12.24 -9.62
C SER A 197 6.49 12.18 -11.14
N LYS A 198 5.22 12.36 -11.54
CA LYS A 198 4.87 12.50 -12.96
C LYS A 198 5.65 13.63 -13.66
N SER A 199 6.03 14.67 -12.93
CA SER A 199 6.80 15.82 -13.46
C SER A 199 8.27 15.51 -13.76
N LEU A 200 8.85 14.49 -13.12
CA LEU A 200 10.24 14.07 -13.34
C LEU A 200 10.37 12.94 -14.38
N GLY A 201 9.26 12.44 -14.92
CA GLY A 201 9.25 11.36 -15.92
C GLY A 201 9.76 10.01 -15.41
N ASN A 202 9.99 9.88 -14.11
CA ASN A 202 10.61 8.72 -13.46
C ASN A 202 9.59 7.81 -12.74
N LEU A 203 8.35 7.79 -13.25
CA LEU A 203 7.24 7.05 -12.66
C LEU A 203 7.16 5.65 -13.28
N VAL A 204 7.50 4.62 -12.52
CA VAL A 204 7.20 3.23 -12.89
C VAL A 204 5.73 2.96 -12.54
N THR A 205 4.93 2.59 -13.54
CA THR A 205 3.53 2.19 -13.31
C THR A 205 3.49 0.77 -12.76
N ILE A 206 2.38 0.42 -12.11
CA ILE A 206 2.16 -0.95 -11.63
C ILE A 206 2.17 -1.91 -12.82
N ASP A 207 1.52 -1.55 -13.94
CA ASP A 207 1.49 -2.40 -15.13
C ASP A 207 2.90 -2.67 -15.68
N ALA A 208 3.75 -1.64 -15.80
CA ALA A 208 5.13 -1.80 -16.24
C ALA A 208 5.97 -2.64 -15.27
N PHE A 209 5.75 -2.51 -13.96
CA PHE A 209 6.42 -3.37 -12.98
C PHE A 209 6.01 -4.85 -13.14
N LEU A 210 4.72 -5.09 -13.39
CA LEU A 210 4.16 -6.44 -13.51
C LEU A 210 4.50 -7.13 -14.84
N GLU A 211 4.96 -6.38 -15.85
CA GLU A 211 5.51 -6.96 -17.09
C GLU A 211 6.79 -7.76 -16.82
N ASP A 212 7.64 -7.28 -15.91
CA ASP A 212 8.95 -7.87 -15.63
C ASP A 212 9.02 -8.63 -14.29
N HIS A 213 8.06 -8.44 -13.39
CA HIS A 213 8.10 -8.95 -12.02
C HIS A 213 6.75 -9.47 -11.51
N GLU A 214 6.79 -10.48 -10.64
CA GLU A 214 5.59 -11.02 -10.00
C GLU A 214 4.99 -10.00 -9.01
N ALA A 215 3.66 -9.98 -8.89
CA ALA A 215 2.94 -9.06 -7.99
C ALA A 215 3.37 -9.16 -6.52
N ASP A 216 3.70 -10.37 -6.06
CA ASP A 216 4.17 -10.58 -4.69
C ASP A 216 5.56 -9.99 -4.45
N THR A 217 6.36 -9.76 -5.51
CA THR A 217 7.63 -9.04 -5.39
C THR A 217 7.38 -7.63 -4.86
N LEU A 218 6.40 -6.92 -5.43
CA LEU A 218 6.03 -5.57 -4.97
C LEU A 218 5.50 -5.60 -3.53
N ARG A 219 4.65 -6.59 -3.18
CA ARG A 219 4.17 -6.74 -1.79
C ARG A 219 5.33 -6.98 -0.84
N MET A 220 6.24 -7.87 -1.19
CA MET A 220 7.39 -8.23 -0.35
C MET A 220 8.34 -7.05 -0.14
N MET A 221 8.54 -6.19 -1.14
CA MET A 221 9.30 -4.94 -0.98
C MET A 221 8.70 -4.05 0.11
N ILE A 222 7.38 -3.91 0.14
CA ILE A 222 6.67 -3.09 1.15
C ILE A 222 6.78 -3.75 2.53
N LEU A 223 6.49 -5.05 2.62
CA LEU A 223 6.47 -5.81 3.87
C LEU A 223 7.83 -5.88 4.57
N ASN A 224 8.93 -5.85 3.82
CA ASN A 224 10.31 -5.87 4.33
C ASN A 224 10.70 -4.62 5.12
N SER A 225 9.86 -3.58 5.12
CA SER A 225 10.12 -2.32 5.82
C SER A 225 8.92 -1.93 6.69
N SER A 226 9.14 -1.02 7.65
CA SER A 226 8.01 -0.42 8.36
C SER A 226 7.21 0.45 7.40
N TYR A 227 5.88 0.31 7.40
CA TYR A 227 4.99 1.13 6.57
C TYR A 227 5.17 2.64 6.78
N ARG A 228 5.71 3.07 7.93
CA ARG A 228 5.94 4.48 8.31
C ARG A 228 7.22 5.05 7.72
N GLY A 229 8.18 4.19 7.37
CA GLY A 229 9.49 4.57 6.86
C GLY A 229 9.45 4.87 5.35
N PRO A 230 10.39 5.66 4.83
CA PRO A 230 10.56 5.78 3.39
C PRO A 230 11.00 4.44 2.79
N LEU A 231 10.44 4.07 1.65
CA LEU A 231 10.82 2.87 0.90
C LEU A 231 11.62 3.27 -0.33
N THR A 232 12.81 2.68 -0.51
CA THR A 232 13.61 2.90 -1.72
C THR A 232 13.25 1.87 -2.79
N PHE A 233 12.89 2.35 -3.97
CA PHE A 233 12.61 1.55 -5.14
C PHE A 233 13.83 1.57 -6.07
N ASN A 234 14.48 0.42 -6.24
CA ASN A 234 15.58 0.19 -7.17
C ASN A 234 15.74 -1.32 -7.44
N ASP A 235 16.60 -1.69 -8.37
CA ASP A 235 16.80 -3.09 -8.76
C ASP A 235 17.31 -3.97 -7.61
N GLU A 236 18.11 -3.41 -6.71
CA GLU A 236 18.63 -4.13 -5.54
C GLU A 236 17.48 -4.50 -4.57
N THR A 237 16.57 -3.57 -4.29
CA THR A 237 15.42 -3.84 -3.41
C THR A 237 14.42 -4.80 -4.05
N ILE A 238 14.28 -4.78 -5.38
CA ILE A 238 13.49 -5.76 -6.13
C ILE A 238 14.13 -7.15 -6.01
N GLN A 239 15.43 -7.29 -6.28
CA GLN A 239 16.14 -8.56 -6.20
C GLN A 239 16.12 -9.17 -4.79
N HIS A 240 16.27 -8.33 -3.77
CA HIS A 240 16.14 -8.76 -2.38
C HIS A 240 14.73 -9.28 -2.06
N ALA A 241 13.69 -8.62 -2.56
CA ALA A 241 12.32 -9.07 -2.38
C ALA A 241 12.04 -10.41 -3.09
N GLN A 242 12.53 -10.59 -4.32
CA GLN A 242 12.44 -11.86 -5.05
C GLN A 242 13.13 -13.00 -4.29
N SER A 243 14.39 -12.79 -3.88
CA SER A 243 15.16 -13.77 -3.11
C SER A 243 14.46 -14.16 -1.80
N ALA A 244 13.78 -13.19 -1.18
CA ALA A 244 13.02 -13.39 0.05
C ALA A 244 11.76 -14.25 -0.20
N LEU A 245 11.06 -14.05 -1.33
CA LEU A 245 9.94 -14.90 -1.76
C LEU A 245 10.40 -16.33 -2.06
N ASP A 246 11.49 -16.50 -2.80
CA ASP A 246 12.03 -17.83 -3.13
C ASP A 246 12.40 -18.60 -1.86
N ARG A 247 12.92 -17.89 -0.86
CA ARG A 247 13.19 -18.46 0.46
C ARG A 247 11.90 -18.91 1.15
N LEU A 248 10.82 -18.12 1.13
CA LEU A 248 9.52 -18.55 1.68
C LEU A 248 9.00 -19.80 0.95
N ARG A 249 9.05 -19.79 -0.39
CA ARG A 249 8.62 -20.92 -1.25
C ARG A 249 9.43 -22.19 -0.99
N SER A 250 10.71 -22.07 -0.64
CA SER A 250 11.57 -23.23 -0.36
C SER A 250 11.05 -24.16 0.75
N ALA A 251 10.31 -23.61 1.72
CA ALA A 251 9.72 -24.38 2.80
C ALA A 251 8.54 -25.26 2.34
N LEU A 252 7.90 -24.92 1.22
CA LEU A 252 6.75 -25.66 0.68
C LEU A 252 7.14 -26.88 -0.15
N ARG A 253 8.44 -27.10 -0.37
CA ARG A 253 8.90 -28.30 -1.09
C ARG A 253 8.49 -29.57 -0.32
N PRO A 254 8.11 -30.65 -1.03
CA PRO A 254 7.72 -31.90 -0.40
C PRO A 254 8.89 -32.54 0.36
N ALA A 255 8.58 -33.54 1.20
CA ALA A 255 9.58 -34.38 1.84
C ALA A 255 10.45 -35.10 0.79
N HIS A 256 11.69 -35.43 1.14
CA HIS A 256 12.56 -36.20 0.24
C HIS A 256 11.99 -37.60 0.00
N PRO A 257 11.97 -38.10 -1.25
CA PRO A 257 11.63 -39.49 -1.52
C PRO A 257 12.71 -40.38 -0.90
N GLN A 258 12.35 -41.16 0.13
CA GLN A 258 13.21 -42.11 0.87
C GLN A 258 14.21 -41.50 1.88
N GLY A 259 13.70 -40.78 2.88
CA GLY A 259 14.45 -40.51 4.12
C GLY A 259 14.12 -41.54 5.22
N ASP A 260 15.13 -41.98 5.98
CA ASP A 260 14.90 -42.69 7.24
C ASP A 260 14.11 -41.78 8.20
N VAL A 261 13.08 -42.35 8.81
CA VAL A 261 12.19 -41.64 9.73
C VAL A 261 12.96 -41.25 10.99
N ALA A 262 13.38 -40.00 11.10
CA ALA A 262 13.83 -39.43 12.36
C ALA A 262 12.61 -38.87 13.13
N PRO A 263 12.46 -39.18 14.42
CA PRO A 263 11.36 -38.64 15.23
C PRO A 263 11.42 -37.11 15.31
N ASP A 264 10.22 -36.52 15.42
CA ASP A 264 9.92 -35.08 15.42
C ASP A 264 10.94 -34.25 16.21
N GLY A 265 11.58 -33.31 15.51
CA GLY A 265 12.61 -32.42 16.02
C GLY A 265 12.08 -31.13 16.66
N GLY A 266 10.82 -31.11 17.11
CA GLY A 266 10.18 -29.95 17.74
C GLY A 266 9.65 -28.92 16.75
N LEU A 267 9.28 -29.36 15.54
CA LEU A 267 8.73 -28.44 14.53
C LEU A 267 7.38 -27.85 14.98
N GLU A 268 6.57 -28.64 15.69
CA GLU A 268 5.30 -28.18 16.28
C GLU A 268 5.52 -27.04 17.29
N ASP A 269 6.49 -27.19 18.20
CA ASP A 269 6.83 -26.16 19.19
C ASP A 269 7.37 -24.88 18.54
N ILE A 270 8.20 -25.04 17.51
CA ILE A 270 8.72 -23.91 16.72
C ILE A 270 7.57 -23.21 15.98
N ALA A 271 6.63 -23.96 15.42
CA ALA A 271 5.46 -23.42 14.74
C ALA A 271 4.57 -22.64 15.72
N ALA A 272 4.23 -23.22 16.88
CA ALA A 272 3.46 -22.55 17.92
C ALA A 272 4.14 -21.24 18.39
N THR A 273 5.45 -21.31 18.67
CA THR A 273 6.25 -20.13 19.05
C THR A 273 6.28 -19.07 17.94
N THR A 274 6.37 -19.50 16.67
CA THR A 274 6.36 -18.59 15.52
C THR A 274 5.02 -17.87 15.42
N LYS A 275 3.89 -18.58 15.57
CA LYS A 275 2.55 -17.96 15.55
C LYS A 275 2.41 -16.88 16.61
N GLN A 276 2.84 -17.18 17.83
CA GLN A 276 2.81 -16.20 18.92
C GLN A 276 3.66 -14.98 18.58
N LYS A 277 4.92 -15.17 18.18
CA LYS A 277 5.83 -14.05 17.87
C LYS A 277 5.40 -13.24 16.64
N PHE A 278 4.77 -13.88 15.65
CA PHE A 278 4.15 -13.19 14.53
C PHE A 278 3.05 -12.25 15.01
N ILE A 279 2.13 -12.73 15.85
CA ILE A 279 1.06 -11.91 16.42
C ILE A 279 1.64 -10.78 17.27
N GLU A 280 2.65 -11.03 18.09
CA GLU A 280 3.30 -9.99 18.90
C GLU A 280 3.96 -8.90 18.04
N ALA A 281 4.57 -9.27 16.91
CA ALA A 281 5.11 -8.30 15.96
C ALA A 281 3.99 -7.50 15.27
N MET A 282 2.93 -8.16 14.79
CA MET A 282 1.80 -7.48 14.14
C MET A 282 1.01 -6.58 15.12
N ASP A 283 0.87 -6.99 16.38
CA ASP A 283 0.29 -6.20 17.47
C ASP A 283 1.11 -4.93 17.78
N ASP A 284 2.40 -4.92 17.43
CA ASP A 284 3.28 -3.77 17.60
C ASP A 284 3.33 -2.88 16.35
N ASP A 285 2.26 -2.12 16.11
CA ASP A 285 2.17 -1.14 15.00
C ASP A 285 2.38 -1.80 13.62
N PHE A 286 1.77 -2.97 13.41
CA PHE A 286 1.82 -3.72 12.16
C PHE A 286 3.27 -3.97 11.69
N ASN A 287 4.15 -4.43 12.59
CA ASN A 287 5.56 -4.65 12.28
C ASN A 287 5.78 -5.88 11.38
N THR A 288 5.50 -5.72 10.09
CA THR A 288 5.62 -6.75 9.06
C THR A 288 7.07 -7.24 8.90
N ALA A 289 8.06 -6.36 9.04
CA ALA A 289 9.47 -6.75 8.96
C ALA A 289 9.86 -7.70 10.11
N GLY A 290 9.41 -7.41 11.34
CA GLY A 290 9.58 -8.31 12.49
C GLY A 290 8.85 -9.64 12.30
N ALA A 291 7.60 -9.58 11.82
CA ALA A 291 6.80 -10.76 11.52
C ALA A 291 7.47 -11.68 10.47
N LEU A 292 7.97 -11.12 9.38
CA LEU A 292 8.74 -11.83 8.34
C LEU A 292 10.00 -12.50 8.92
N GLY A 293 10.70 -11.84 9.85
CA GLY A 293 11.84 -12.44 10.56
C GLY A 293 11.48 -13.75 11.28
N HIS A 294 10.28 -13.81 11.89
CA HIS A 294 9.78 -15.04 12.51
C HIS A 294 9.39 -16.10 11.48
N LEU A 295 8.77 -15.71 10.35
CA LEU A 295 8.48 -16.64 9.25
C LEU A 295 9.75 -17.26 8.66
N PHE A 296 10.84 -16.49 8.50
CA PHE A 296 12.11 -17.03 8.01
C PHE A 296 12.79 -18.01 8.97
N ASN A 297 12.53 -17.91 10.27
CA ASN A 297 12.96 -18.92 11.24
C ASN A 297 12.15 -20.21 11.10
N LEU A 298 10.84 -20.10 10.88
CA LEU A 298 9.99 -21.26 10.58
C LEU A 298 10.40 -21.95 9.27
N VAL A 299 10.66 -21.18 8.21
CA VAL A 299 11.21 -21.71 6.95
C VAL A 299 12.49 -22.52 7.20
N ARG A 300 13.41 -21.99 8.02
CA ARG A 300 14.64 -22.69 8.38
C ARG A 300 14.37 -24.01 9.10
N ALA A 301 13.43 -24.02 10.05
CA ALA A 301 13.05 -25.21 10.79
C ALA A 301 12.39 -26.27 9.89
N ILE A 302 11.50 -25.87 8.99
CA ILE A 302 10.87 -26.76 8.00
C ILE A 302 11.94 -27.40 7.12
N ASN A 303 12.84 -26.59 6.55
CA ASN A 303 13.91 -27.09 5.70
C ASN A 303 14.84 -28.06 6.45
N GLN A 304 15.22 -27.74 7.70
CA GLN A 304 16.04 -28.64 8.53
C GLN A 304 15.33 -29.94 8.91
N SER A 305 14.01 -29.89 9.16
CA SER A 305 13.20 -31.08 9.40
C SER A 305 13.17 -31.97 8.16
N ARG A 306 13.01 -31.38 6.97
CA ARG A 306 13.08 -32.09 5.69
C ARG A 306 14.43 -32.75 5.48
N ASP A 307 15.53 -32.02 5.70
CA ASP A 307 16.90 -32.53 5.53
C ASP A 307 17.24 -33.68 6.50
N ARG A 308 16.53 -33.76 7.64
CA ARG A 308 16.64 -34.86 8.63
C ARG A 308 15.74 -36.05 8.31
N GLY A 309 15.01 -36.05 7.19
CA GLY A 309 14.11 -37.14 6.81
C GLY A 309 12.68 -36.98 7.33
N GLY A 310 12.26 -35.78 7.72
CA GLY A 310 10.88 -35.50 8.13
C GLY A 310 9.88 -35.83 7.01
N ASP A 311 8.81 -36.56 7.36
CA ASP A 311 7.78 -36.98 6.42
C ASP A 311 6.77 -35.87 6.12
N SER A 312 5.86 -36.14 5.17
CA SER A 312 4.86 -35.15 4.75
C SER A 312 3.97 -34.69 5.90
N SER A 313 3.59 -35.58 6.83
CA SER A 313 2.82 -35.21 8.02
C SER A 313 3.57 -34.23 8.92
N THR A 314 4.84 -34.51 9.19
CA THR A 314 5.70 -33.67 10.04
C THR A 314 5.86 -32.28 9.43
N LEU A 315 6.19 -32.20 8.13
CA LEU A 315 6.40 -30.92 7.45
C LEU A 315 5.11 -30.10 7.32
N SER A 316 3.96 -30.78 7.16
CA SER A 316 2.67 -30.12 6.94
C SER A 316 2.29 -29.15 8.06
N VAL A 317 2.67 -29.42 9.32
CA VAL A 317 2.39 -28.52 10.44
C VAL A 317 3.02 -27.15 10.22
N GLY A 318 4.31 -27.13 9.88
CA GLY A 318 5.03 -25.90 9.60
C GLY A 318 4.59 -25.24 8.29
N GLN A 319 4.36 -26.03 7.23
CA GLN A 319 3.95 -25.52 5.92
C GLN A 319 2.57 -24.87 5.95
N ASN A 320 1.60 -25.50 6.63
CA ASN A 320 0.25 -24.96 6.78
C ASN A 320 0.26 -23.65 7.57
N LEU A 321 1.02 -23.59 8.66
CA LEU A 321 1.17 -22.34 9.42
C LEU A 321 1.86 -21.26 8.60
N LEU A 322 2.91 -21.61 7.86
CA LEU A 322 3.59 -20.66 6.99
C LEU A 322 2.61 -20.04 5.99
N GLN A 323 1.82 -20.88 5.31
CA GLN A 323 0.78 -20.44 4.38
C GLN A 323 -0.27 -19.55 5.05
N GLU A 324 -0.79 -19.95 6.21
CA GLU A 324 -1.73 -19.17 7.02
C GLU A 324 -1.20 -17.75 7.27
N LEU A 325 0.03 -17.64 7.78
CA LEU A 325 0.60 -16.35 8.18
C LEU A 325 1.04 -15.50 6.99
N THR A 326 1.52 -16.10 5.89
CA THR A 326 1.79 -15.35 4.66
C THR A 326 0.51 -14.83 4.00
N ALA A 327 -0.60 -15.55 4.12
CA ALA A 327 -1.90 -15.09 3.61
C ALA A 327 -2.39 -13.85 4.37
N VAL A 328 -2.13 -13.74 5.67
CA VAL A 328 -2.40 -12.50 6.46
C VAL A 328 -1.64 -11.30 5.88
N LEU A 329 -0.44 -11.52 5.34
CA LEU A 329 0.36 -10.49 4.67
C LEU A 329 -0.02 -10.26 3.20
N GLY A 330 -1.01 -10.99 2.68
CA GLY A 330 -1.45 -10.93 1.29
C GLY A 330 -0.45 -11.53 0.29
N LEU A 331 0.47 -12.38 0.74
CA LEU A 331 1.41 -13.10 -0.11
C LEU A 331 0.83 -14.45 -0.53
N THR A 332 1.02 -14.80 -1.80
CA THR A 332 0.68 -16.09 -2.40
C THR A 332 1.97 -16.88 -2.63
N ILE A 333 2.38 -17.62 -1.61
CA ILE A 333 3.56 -18.49 -1.70
C ILE A 333 3.16 -19.81 -2.34
N GLU A 334 3.22 -19.87 -3.66
CA GLU A 334 3.09 -21.11 -4.42
C GLU A 334 4.47 -21.55 -4.93
N LEU A 335 4.68 -22.87 -5.02
CA LEU A 335 5.82 -23.37 -5.79
C LEU A 335 5.56 -23.02 -7.26
N PRO A 336 6.55 -22.46 -7.98
CA PRO A 336 6.37 -22.12 -9.38
C PRO A 336 5.93 -23.36 -10.16
N GLN A 337 4.74 -23.33 -10.76
CA GLN A 337 4.33 -24.32 -11.75
C GLN A 337 5.02 -23.99 -13.08
N LYS A 338 6.35 -24.13 -13.15
CA LYS A 338 6.99 -24.23 -14.47
C LYS A 338 6.75 -25.64 -14.98
N SER A 339 6.35 -25.73 -16.25
CA SER A 339 5.99 -26.96 -16.94
C SER A 339 7.18 -27.92 -17.02
N ASP A 340 7.41 -28.69 -15.95
CA ASP A 340 8.33 -29.83 -15.96
C ASP A 340 7.97 -30.83 -17.06
N GLY A 341 6.71 -30.83 -17.50
CA GLY A 341 6.16 -31.76 -18.48
C GLY A 341 6.83 -31.76 -19.86
N GLU A 342 7.42 -30.65 -20.33
CA GLU A 342 8.08 -30.61 -21.65
C GLU A 342 9.61 -30.48 -21.58
N VAL A 343 10.16 -29.81 -20.56
CA VAL A 343 11.60 -29.48 -20.50
C VAL A 343 12.35 -30.31 -19.44
N GLY A 344 11.65 -30.84 -18.44
CA GLY A 344 12.24 -31.63 -17.35
C GLY A 344 13.11 -32.80 -17.83
N PRO A 345 12.62 -33.67 -18.74
CA PRO A 345 13.41 -34.77 -19.28
C PRO A 345 14.70 -34.33 -20.01
N PHE A 346 14.70 -33.12 -20.59
CA PHE A 346 15.90 -32.58 -21.24
C PHE A 346 16.93 -32.10 -20.21
N ILE A 347 16.48 -31.50 -19.11
CA ILE A 347 17.35 -31.11 -18.01
C ILE A 347 17.92 -32.35 -17.31
N ASP A 348 17.10 -33.38 -17.09
CA ASP A 348 17.56 -34.66 -16.54
C ASP A 348 18.65 -35.28 -17.42
N LEU A 349 18.48 -35.26 -18.74
CA LEU A 349 19.51 -35.73 -19.68
C LEU A 349 20.79 -34.89 -19.57
N LEU A 350 20.69 -33.56 -19.44
CA LEU A 350 21.87 -32.70 -19.26
C LEU A 350 22.59 -32.98 -17.93
N VAL A 351 21.84 -33.27 -16.85
CA VAL A 351 22.39 -33.68 -15.55
C VAL A 351 23.08 -35.05 -15.66
N GLU A 352 22.50 -36.00 -16.37
CA GLU A 352 23.11 -37.30 -16.65
C GLU A 352 24.42 -37.15 -17.44
N VAL A 353 24.41 -36.35 -18.51
CA VAL A 353 25.62 -36.04 -19.30
C VAL A 353 26.68 -35.38 -18.41
N ARG A 354 26.28 -34.42 -17.57
CA ARG A 354 27.19 -33.79 -16.60
C ARG A 354 27.81 -34.82 -15.65
N ASN A 355 27.03 -35.76 -15.14
CA ASN A 355 27.53 -36.79 -14.21
C ASN A 355 28.52 -37.73 -14.88
N ASN A 356 28.24 -38.16 -16.11
CA ASN A 356 29.18 -38.92 -16.94
C ASN A 356 30.51 -38.17 -17.15
N MET A 357 30.45 -36.85 -17.40
CA MET A 357 31.66 -36.02 -17.52
C MET A 357 32.46 -35.96 -16.22
N ARG A 358 31.80 -35.92 -15.05
CA ARG A 358 32.47 -35.96 -13.73
C ARG A 358 33.15 -37.29 -13.49
N GLU A 359 32.51 -38.41 -13.81
CA GLU A 359 33.09 -39.75 -13.69
C GLU A 359 34.36 -39.91 -14.53
N GLN A 360 34.34 -39.34 -15.74
CA GLN A 360 35.50 -39.30 -16.63
C GLN A 360 36.53 -38.22 -16.27
N LYS A 361 36.34 -37.49 -15.16
CA LYS A 361 37.19 -36.39 -14.67
C LYS A 361 37.32 -35.22 -15.65
N LEU A 362 36.32 -35.02 -16.51
CA LEU A 362 36.21 -33.91 -17.47
C LEU A 362 35.56 -32.68 -16.80
N TRP A 363 36.21 -32.14 -15.78
CA TRP A 363 35.66 -31.10 -14.90
C TRP A 363 35.20 -29.84 -15.64
N ALA A 364 35.98 -29.35 -16.59
CA ALA A 364 35.66 -28.14 -17.36
C ALA A 364 34.33 -28.25 -18.13
N PHE A 365 34.01 -29.43 -18.65
CA PHE A 365 32.75 -29.66 -19.37
C PHE A 365 31.57 -29.85 -18.41
N SER A 366 31.81 -30.50 -17.27
CA SER A 366 30.81 -30.62 -16.20
C SER A 366 30.41 -29.25 -15.63
N ASP A 367 31.39 -28.40 -15.35
CA ASP A 367 31.17 -27.04 -14.86
C ASP A 367 30.46 -26.18 -15.90
N LYS A 368 30.83 -26.29 -17.18
CA LYS A 368 30.14 -25.59 -18.27
C LYS A 368 28.64 -25.93 -18.32
N ILE A 369 28.27 -27.21 -18.19
CA ILE A 369 26.86 -27.62 -18.16
C ILE A 369 26.14 -27.02 -16.94
N ARG A 370 26.76 -27.06 -15.76
CA ARG A 370 26.21 -26.44 -14.54
C ARG A 370 25.97 -24.94 -14.73
N ASP A 371 26.96 -24.24 -15.28
CA ASP A 371 26.92 -22.78 -15.40
C ASP A 371 25.88 -22.35 -16.46
N GLN A 372 25.75 -23.08 -17.58
CA GLN A 372 24.71 -22.85 -18.58
C GLN A 372 23.29 -23.15 -18.04
N LEU A 373 23.15 -24.22 -17.25
CA LEU A 373 21.89 -24.49 -16.57
C LEU A 373 21.56 -23.34 -15.59
N LEU A 374 22.56 -22.82 -14.87
CA LEU A 374 22.36 -21.69 -13.96
C LEU A 374 21.92 -20.41 -14.69
N GLU A 375 22.46 -20.12 -15.88
CA GLU A 375 22.02 -19.02 -16.75
C GLU A 375 20.56 -19.17 -17.18
N LEU A 376 20.09 -20.40 -17.37
CA LEU A 376 18.70 -20.72 -17.66
C LEU A 376 17.81 -20.79 -16.40
N ASN A 377 18.31 -20.28 -15.27
CA ASN A 377 17.66 -20.36 -13.97
C ASN A 377 17.43 -21.82 -13.53
N VAL A 378 18.39 -22.71 -13.76
CA VAL A 378 18.40 -24.09 -13.25
C VAL A 378 19.62 -24.29 -12.36
N VAL A 379 19.39 -24.46 -11.06
CA VAL A 379 20.43 -24.74 -10.07
C VAL A 379 20.59 -26.25 -9.92
N ILE A 380 21.83 -26.73 -10.02
CA ILE A 380 22.18 -28.13 -9.75
C ILE A 380 22.64 -28.26 -8.29
N GLU A 381 22.13 -29.28 -7.59
CA GLU A 381 22.46 -29.59 -6.21
C GLU A 381 23.04 -31.02 -6.15
N ASP A 382 24.32 -31.16 -5.79
CA ASP A 382 24.98 -32.46 -5.61
C ASP A 382 24.81 -32.92 -4.15
N GLY A 383 24.14 -34.05 -3.93
CA GLY A 383 23.90 -34.62 -2.61
C GLY A 383 24.36 -36.08 -2.47
N PRO A 384 24.30 -36.67 -1.26
CA PRO A 384 24.66 -38.06 -1.01
C PRO A 384 23.81 -39.07 -1.80
N ALA A 385 22.56 -38.70 -2.11
CA ALA A 385 21.62 -39.51 -2.89
C ALA A 385 21.75 -39.31 -4.42
N GLY A 386 22.70 -38.49 -4.87
CA GLY A 386 22.90 -38.15 -6.28
C GLY A 386 22.75 -36.66 -6.57
N THR A 387 22.83 -36.32 -7.84
CA THR A 387 22.65 -34.94 -8.34
C THR A 387 21.19 -34.67 -8.64
N THR A 388 20.63 -33.65 -8.03
CA THR A 388 19.30 -33.12 -8.34
C THR A 388 19.43 -31.72 -8.96
N TRP A 389 18.33 -31.22 -9.51
CA TRP A 389 18.27 -29.85 -10.01
C TRP A 389 16.96 -29.19 -9.60
N ARG A 390 16.93 -27.86 -9.67
CA ARG A 390 15.73 -27.06 -9.44
C ARG A 390 15.76 -25.80 -10.30
N TRP A 391 14.59 -25.22 -10.57
CA TRP A 391 14.55 -23.85 -11.05
C TRP A 391 15.07 -22.90 -9.96
N LYS A 392 15.79 -21.85 -10.39
CA LYS A 392 16.38 -20.83 -9.53
C LYS A 392 15.29 -20.03 -8.87
#